data_AF-A0A946N968-F1
#
_entry.id   AF-A0A946N968-F1
#
_cell.length_a   1.000
_cell.length_b   1.000
_cell.length_c   1.000
_cell.angle_alpha   90.00
_cell.angle_beta   90.00
_cell.angle_gamma   90.00
#
_symmetry.space_group_name_H-M   'P 1'
#
loop_
_entity.id
_entity.type
_entity.pdbx_description
1 polymer ?
#
loop_
_entity_poly.entity_id
_entity_poly.type
_entity_poly.pdbx_seq_one_letter_code
_entity_poly.pdbx_strand_id
1 'polypeptide(L)'
;MNKITTILLLAISSILFAQDPVAKEALEKLRATTKSYKNMTVAFDFIIENKSQNIKETQQGILVLQEDNFRLEMDAQTIINDGESQWVYLADMNEVQIMEHDPE
;
A
#
# COMPACT_ATOMS: atom_id res chain seq x y z
N MET A 1 -0.13 -35.01 -36.02
CA MET A 1 0.65 -34.30 -34.99
C MET A 1 -0.13 -33.19 -34.29
N ASN A 2 -1.17 -32.61 -34.89
CA ASN A 2 -1.77 -31.36 -34.42
C ASN A 2 -2.76 -31.55 -33.25
N LYS A 3 -3.37 -32.73 -33.10
CA LYS A 3 -4.36 -33.00 -32.04
C LYS A 3 -3.71 -33.18 -30.65
N ILE A 4 -2.51 -33.77 -30.61
CA ILE A 4 -1.77 -34.01 -29.36
C ILE A 4 -1.22 -32.69 -28.81
N THR A 5 -0.71 -31.81 -29.69
CA THR A 5 -0.26 -30.47 -29.31
C THR A 5 -1.39 -29.58 -28.79
N THR A 6 -2.60 -29.69 -29.33
CA THR A 6 -3.76 -28.92 -28.84
C THR A 6 -4.23 -29.39 -27.45
N ILE A 7 -4.21 -30.70 -27.17
CA ILE A 7 -4.58 -31.24 -25.86
C ILE A 7 -3.57 -30.84 -24.79
N LEU A 8 -2.27 -30.82 -25.13
CA LEU A 8 -1.23 -30.39 -24.21
C LEU A 8 -1.34 -28.89 -23.86
N LEU A 9 -1.70 -28.04 -24.83
CA LEU A 9 -1.91 -26.61 -24.61
C LEU A 9 -3.13 -26.32 -23.72
N LEU A 10 -4.19 -27.13 -23.83
CA LEU A 10 -5.40 -27.01 -23.01
C LEU A 10 -5.18 -27.49 -21.57
N ALA A 11 -4.28 -28.45 -21.35
CA ALA A 11 -3.92 -28.92 -20.00
C ALA A 11 -3.02 -27.92 -19.24
N ILE A 12 -2.26 -27.08 -19.96
CA ILE A 12 -1.41 -26.03 -19.37
C ILE A 12 -2.26 -24.83 -18.91
N SER A 13 -3.39 -24.54 -19.56
CA SER A 13 -4.24 -23.41 -19.18
C SER A 13 -4.95 -23.60 -17.83
N SER A 14 -5.20 -24.84 -17.41
CA SER A 14 -5.78 -25.15 -16.09
C SER A 14 -4.81 -24.95 -14.91
N ILE A 15 -3.52 -24.73 -15.18
CA ILE A 15 -2.49 -24.45 -14.15
C ILE A 15 -2.29 -22.93 -13.98
N LEU A 16 -2.99 -22.09 -14.75
CA LEU A 16 -2.83 -20.63 -14.72
C LEU A 16 -3.54 -19.92 -13.55
N PHE A 17 -4.23 -20.65 -12.66
CA PHE A 17 -4.79 -20.08 -11.44
C PHE A 17 -3.70 -19.96 -10.35
N ALA A 18 -2.74 -19.06 -10.57
CA ALA A 18 -1.60 -18.84 -9.69
C ALA A 18 -1.93 -18.06 -8.39
N GLN A 19 -3.18 -17.66 -8.18
CA GLN A 19 -3.60 -16.88 -7.01
C GLN A 19 -4.34 -17.76 -6.02
N ASP A 20 -3.84 -17.80 -4.77
CA ASP A 20 -4.48 -18.49 -3.66
C ASP A 20 -5.90 -17.90 -3.40
N PRO A 21 -6.97 -18.73 -3.47
CA PRO A 21 -8.34 -18.28 -3.22
C PRO A 21 -8.52 -17.57 -1.87
N VAL A 22 -7.79 -17.98 -0.83
CA VAL A 22 -7.87 -17.39 0.52
C VAL A 22 -7.28 -15.98 0.53
N ALA A 23 -6.14 -15.78 -0.14
CA ALA A 23 -5.52 -14.47 -0.26
C ALA A 23 -6.43 -13.49 -1.01
N LYS A 24 -7.09 -13.96 -2.08
CA LYS A 24 -8.06 -13.16 -2.82
C LYS A 24 -9.25 -12.76 -1.96
N GLU A 25 -9.80 -13.68 -1.19
CA GLU A 25 -10.92 -13.37 -0.29
C GLU A 25 -10.52 -12.33 0.79
N ALA A 26 -9.33 -12.47 1.38
CA ALA A 26 -8.83 -11.51 2.36
C ALA A 26 -8.66 -10.10 1.75
N LEU A 27 -8.11 -10.01 0.53
CA LEU A 27 -7.95 -8.75 -0.19
C LEU A 27 -9.29 -8.09 -0.51
N GLU A 28 -10.27 -8.87 -0.97
CA GLU A 28 -11.59 -8.34 -1.30
C GLU A 28 -12.34 -7.85 -0.05
N LYS A 29 -12.23 -8.58 1.08
CA LYS A 29 -12.78 -8.10 2.36
C LYS A 29 -12.13 -6.79 2.79
N LEU A 30 -10.81 -6.70 2.76
CA LEU A 30 -10.07 -5.47 3.10
C LEU A 30 -10.53 -4.30 2.22
N ARG A 31 -10.59 -4.51 0.90
CA ARG A 31 -11.05 -3.50 -0.07
C ARG A 31 -12.48 -3.05 0.22
N ALA A 32 -13.40 -3.98 0.44
CA ALA A 32 -14.80 -3.67 0.73
C ALA A 32 -14.94 -2.87 2.03
N THR A 33 -14.20 -3.25 3.07
CA THR A 33 -14.17 -2.53 4.35
C THR A 33 -13.62 -1.12 4.15
N THR A 34 -12.44 -0.96 3.55
CA THR A 34 -11.82 0.36 3.38
C THR A 34 -12.67 1.29 2.50
N LYS A 35 -13.25 0.78 1.40
CA LYS A 35 -14.13 1.58 0.51
C LYS A 35 -15.48 1.96 1.14
N SER A 36 -15.91 1.28 2.21
CA SER A 36 -17.16 1.62 2.89
C SER A 36 -17.07 2.92 3.70
N TYR A 37 -15.85 3.37 4.03
CA TYR A 37 -15.61 4.61 4.74
C TYR A 37 -15.45 5.78 3.76
N LYS A 38 -16.19 6.87 3.99
CA LYS A 38 -16.04 8.12 3.21
C LYS A 38 -14.74 8.85 3.54
N ASN A 39 -14.38 8.84 4.81
CA ASN A 39 -13.11 9.32 5.33
C ASN A 39 -12.67 8.40 6.46
N MET A 40 -11.36 8.28 6.63
CA MET A 40 -10.77 7.47 7.68
C MET A 40 -9.62 8.24 8.33
N THR A 41 -9.56 8.22 9.65
CA THR A 41 -8.42 8.71 10.41
C THR A 41 -7.89 7.57 11.26
N VAL A 42 -6.61 7.27 11.12
CA VAL A 42 -5.92 6.18 11.82
C VAL A 42 -4.73 6.77 12.55
N ALA A 43 -4.75 6.71 13.88
CA ALA A 43 -3.56 6.91 14.69
C ALA A 43 -2.80 5.58 14.79
N PHE A 44 -1.49 5.60 14.62
CA PHE A 44 -0.65 4.41 14.66
C PHE A 44 0.68 4.67 15.37
N ASP A 45 1.28 3.59 15.87
CA ASP A 45 2.66 3.56 16.34
C ASP A 45 3.52 2.82 15.30
N PHE A 46 4.51 3.49 14.72
CA PHE A 46 5.51 2.91 13.83
C PHE A 46 6.72 2.47 14.65
N ILE A 47 6.94 1.15 14.73
CA ILE A 47 7.97 0.57 15.59
C ILE A 47 9.11 0.05 14.73
N ILE A 48 10.29 0.63 14.89
CA ILE A 48 11.53 0.18 14.27
C ILE A 48 12.32 -0.64 15.30
N GLU A 49 12.52 -1.93 15.05
CA GLU A 49 13.26 -2.82 15.93
C GLU A 49 14.45 -3.45 15.20
N ASN A 50 15.66 -3.19 15.68
CA ASN A 50 16.87 -3.91 15.27
C ASN A 50 17.42 -4.70 16.47
N LYS A 51 17.18 -6.01 16.44
CA LYS A 51 17.56 -6.93 17.53
C LYS A 51 19.07 -7.11 17.68
N SER A 52 19.84 -7.05 16.59
CA SER A 52 21.29 -7.26 16.66
C SER A 52 22.02 -6.05 17.27
N GLN A 53 21.47 -4.85 17.06
CA GLN A 53 21.98 -3.60 17.63
C GLN A 53 21.27 -3.18 18.92
N ASN A 54 20.29 -3.98 19.38
CA ASN A 54 19.42 -3.66 20.52
C ASN A 54 18.76 -2.27 20.42
N ILE A 55 18.34 -1.90 19.20
CA ILE A 55 17.63 -0.65 18.92
C ILE A 55 16.14 -0.97 18.87
N LYS A 56 15.34 -0.19 19.60
CA LYS A 56 13.89 -0.17 19.49
C LYS A 56 13.41 1.28 19.57
N GLU A 57 12.88 1.76 18.46
CA GLU A 57 12.34 3.10 18.33
C GLU A 57 10.84 3.01 18.03
N THR A 58 10.08 3.98 18.51
CA THR A 58 8.65 4.09 18.25
C THR A 58 8.34 5.52 17.89
N GLN A 59 7.73 5.71 16.73
CA GLN A 59 7.30 7.00 16.20
C GLN A 59 5.78 6.97 16.08
N GLN A 60 5.11 8.01 16.55
CA GLN A 60 3.65 8.09 16.40
C GLN A 60 3.32 8.76 15.09
N GLY A 61 2.18 8.40 14.52
CA GLY A 61 1.69 9.07 13.33
C GLY A 61 0.18 9.01 13.17
N ILE A 62 -0.31 9.87 12.28
CA ILE A 62 -1.72 9.96 11.92
C ILE A 62 -1.81 9.85 10.41
N LEU A 63 -2.65 8.93 9.95
CA LEU A 63 -3.03 8.79 8.54
C LEU A 63 -4.49 9.23 8.37
N VAL A 64 -4.72 10.21 7.51
CA VAL A 64 -6.04 10.63 7.06
C VAL A 64 -6.21 10.19 5.61
N LEU A 65 -7.28 9.46 5.32
CA LEU A 65 -7.62 8.96 3.99
C LEU A 65 -8.98 9.51 3.57
N GLN A 66 -9.10 9.94 2.32
CA GLN A 66 -10.35 10.29 1.67
C GLN A 66 -10.27 9.94 0.19
N GLU A 67 -11.00 8.89 -0.22
CA GLU A 67 -10.94 8.35 -1.59
C GLU A 67 -9.48 8.06 -1.99
N ASP A 68 -8.97 8.73 -3.02
CA ASP A 68 -7.58 8.57 -3.49
C ASP A 68 -6.59 9.51 -2.77
N ASN A 69 -7.10 10.47 -1.99
CA ASN A 69 -6.28 11.45 -1.29
C ASN A 69 -5.85 10.92 0.08
N PHE A 70 -4.63 11.26 0.48
CA PHE A 70 -4.15 10.94 1.82
C PHE A 70 -3.25 11.99 2.42
N ARG A 71 -3.20 12.02 3.75
CA ARG A 71 -2.26 12.81 4.54
C ARG A 71 -1.69 11.95 5.65
N LEU A 72 -0.39 11.73 5.59
CA LEU A 72 0.40 11.03 6.59
C LEU A 72 1.20 12.06 7.38
N GLU A 73 0.96 12.16 8.68
CA GLU A 73 1.73 12.99 9.60
C GLU A 73 2.56 12.10 10.52
N MET A 74 3.86 12.40 10.59
CA MET A 74 4.81 11.84 11.54
C MET A 74 5.70 12.98 12.07
N ASP A 75 6.46 12.73 13.13
CA ASP A 75 7.28 13.77 13.78
C ASP A 75 8.28 14.44 12.82
N ALA A 76 8.95 13.65 11.98
CA ALA A 76 10.01 14.15 11.08
C ALA A 76 9.48 14.64 9.73
N GLN A 77 8.36 14.09 9.26
CA GLN A 77 7.87 14.36 7.91
C GLN A 77 6.35 14.32 7.82
N THR A 78 5.82 15.11 6.89
CA THR A 78 4.41 15.04 6.47
C THR A 78 4.35 14.70 4.98
N ILE A 79 3.59 13.67 4.63
CA ILE A 79 3.33 13.30 3.24
C ILE A 79 1.87 13.61 2.92
N ILE A 80 1.63 14.30 1.80
CA ILE A 80 0.29 14.66 1.33
C ILE A 80 0.18 14.19 -0.12
N ASN A 81 -0.96 13.60 -0.47
CA ASN A 81 -1.32 13.27 -1.83
C ASN A 81 -2.76 13.72 -2.10
N ASP A 82 -2.97 14.37 -3.23
CA ASP A 82 -4.28 14.88 -3.67
C ASP A 82 -4.85 14.16 -4.91
N GLY A 83 -4.28 13.00 -5.26
CA GLY A 83 -4.61 12.23 -6.45
C GLY A 83 -3.82 12.61 -7.71
N GLU A 84 -3.15 13.78 -7.73
CA GLU A 84 -2.35 14.23 -8.88
C GLU A 84 -0.88 14.43 -8.54
N SER A 85 -0.60 15.01 -7.36
CA SER A 85 0.74 15.31 -6.88
C SER A 85 0.94 14.76 -5.48
N GLN A 86 2.20 14.45 -5.17
CA GLN A 86 2.62 14.09 -3.83
C GLN A 86 3.63 15.11 -3.30
N TRP A 87 3.37 15.58 -2.08
CA TRP A 87 4.23 16.48 -1.34
C TRP A 87 4.84 15.75 -0.16
N VAL A 88 6.14 15.92 0.02
CA VAL A 88 6.84 15.49 1.22
C VAL A 88 7.44 16.72 1.87
N TYR A 89 6.96 17.06 3.07
CA TYR A 89 7.53 18.11 3.90
C TYR A 89 8.46 17.49 4.93
N LEU A 90 9.74 17.88 4.90
CA LEU A 90 10.78 17.47 5.84
C LEU A 90 10.95 18.59 6.87
N ALA A 91 10.51 18.34 8.11
CA ALA A 91 10.39 19.39 9.12
C ALA A 91 11.74 19.90 9.64
N ASP A 92 12.75 19.03 9.69
CA ASP A 92 14.10 19.34 10.14
C ASP A 92 14.87 20.22 9.14
N MET A 93 14.62 20.02 7.85
CA MET A 93 15.25 20.76 6.76
C MET A 93 14.43 21.97 6.31
N ASN A 94 13.18 22.09 6.75
CA ASN A 94 12.21 23.07 6.25
C ASN A 94 12.13 23.03 4.72
N GLU A 95 12.06 21.82 4.17
CA GLU A 95 12.09 21.54 2.73
C GLU A 95 10.77 20.88 2.30
N VAL A 96 10.27 21.26 1.11
CA VAL A 96 9.14 20.59 0.46
C VAL A 96 9.63 19.98 -0.84
N GLN A 97 9.42 18.69 -0.98
CA GLN A 97 9.64 17.94 -2.21
C GLN A 97 8.30 17.68 -2.88
N ILE A 98 8.23 17.92 -4.19
CA ILE A 98 7.01 17.76 -4.99
C ILE A 98 7.31 16.77 -6.10
N MET A 99 6.47 15.75 -6.23
CA MET A 99 6.54 14.76 -7.30
C MET A 99 5.16 14.58 -7.91
N GLU A 100 5.11 14.30 -9.21
CA GLU A 100 3.88 13.82 -9.84
C GLU A 100 3.51 12.47 -9.20
N HIS A 101 2.23 12.29 -8.89
CA HIS A 101 1.74 11.00 -8.44
C HIS A 101 1.78 10.05 -9.63
N ASP A 102 2.63 9.01 -9.54
CA ASP A 102 2.61 7.90 -10.49
C ASP A 102 1.54 6.89 -10.01
N PRO A 103 0.40 6.75 -10.71
CA PRO A 103 -0.66 5.82 -10.32
C PRO A 103 -0.34 4.36 -10.70
N GLU A 104 0.81 4.07 -11.33
CA GLU A 104 1.19 2.73 -11.80
C GLU A 104 2.05 1.89 -10.83
#